data_AF-A0A8H7WZ56-F1
#
_entry.id   AF-A0A8H7WZ56-F1
#
_cell.length_a   1.000
_cell.length_b   1.000
_cell.length_c   1.000
_cell.angle_alpha   90.00
_cell.angle_beta   90.00
_cell.angle_gamma   90.00
#
_symmetry.space_group_name_H-M   'P 1'
#
loop_
_entity.id
_entity.type
_entity.pdbx_description
1 polymer ?
#
loop_
_entity_poly.entity_id
_entity_poly.type
_entity_poly.pdbx_seq_one_letter_code
_entity_poly.pdbx_strand_id
1 'polypeptide(L)'
;MSTDQPTDARARLLSHFTSAQGSAEHGSKWNELWTEGFLPWDKGFPNPALADLLSQRQDLLPPPSSPQQSKQKKALVPGCGKGYDVLLLSA
;
A
#
# COMPACT_ATOMS: atom_id res chain seq x y z
N MET A 1 -4.18 27.60 2.96
CA MET A 1 -5.03 26.39 3.05
C MET A 1 -5.11 25.82 1.65
N SER A 2 -4.31 24.80 1.32
CA SER A 2 -4.36 24.18 0.00
C SER A 2 -5.69 23.45 -0.14
N THR A 3 -6.55 23.93 -1.03
CA THR A 3 -7.80 23.27 -1.37
C THR A 3 -7.48 21.94 -2.03
N ASP A 4 -7.90 20.85 -1.40
CA ASP A 4 -7.75 19.48 -1.88
C ASP A 4 -8.65 19.23 -3.11
N GLN A 5 -8.26 19.83 -4.23
CA GLN A 5 -8.91 19.61 -5.52
C GLN A 5 -8.58 18.19 -6.00
N PRO A 6 -9.56 17.38 -6.43
CA PRO A 6 -9.27 16.08 -6.99
C PRO A 6 -8.34 16.22 -8.20
N THR A 7 -7.22 15.49 -8.20
CA THR A 7 -6.42 15.31 -9.42
C THR A 7 -7.26 14.56 -10.47
N ASP A 8 -6.97 14.74 -11.75
CA ASP A 8 -7.63 13.99 -12.84
C ASP A 8 -7.60 12.48 -12.59
N ALA A 9 -6.51 11.99 -12.00
CA ALA A 9 -6.38 10.59 -11.63
C ALA A 9 -7.36 10.17 -10.53
N ARG A 10 -7.54 11.01 -9.49
CA ARG A 10 -8.53 10.76 -8.43
C ARG A 10 -9.95 10.77 -8.98
N ALA A 11 -10.28 11.73 -9.85
CA ALA A 11 -11.60 11.82 -10.48
C ALA A 11 -11.90 10.58 -11.35
N ARG A 12 -10.91 10.13 -12.13
CA ARG A 12 -11.02 8.90 -12.92
C ARG A 12 -11.24 7.67 -12.04
N LEU A 13 -10.48 7.53 -10.95
CA LEU A 13 -10.64 6.40 -10.02
C LEU A 13 -12.03 6.39 -9.40
N LEU A 14 -12.51 7.54 -8.94
CA LEU A 14 -13.85 7.66 -8.38
C LEU A 14 -14.91 7.19 -9.39
N SER A 15 -14.89 7.72 -10.61
CA SER A 15 -15.82 7.32 -11.67
C SER A 15 -15.73 5.82 -11.99
N HIS A 16 -14.51 5.27 -12.08
CA HIS A 16 -14.28 3.85 -12.38
C HIS A 16 -14.92 2.93 -11.35
N PHE A 17 -14.70 3.18 -10.05
CA PHE A 17 -15.23 2.33 -8.99
C PHE A 17 -16.70 2.61 -8.66
N THR A 18 -17.21 3.83 -8.84
CA THR A 18 -18.65 4.12 -8.68
C THR A 18 -19.51 3.40 -9.74
N SER A 19 -18.93 3.01 -10.88
CA SER A 19 -19.64 2.23 -11.89
C SER A 19 -19.88 0.75 -11.51
N ALA A 20 -19.23 0.25 -10.45
CA ALA A 20 -19.30 -1.15 -10.04
C ALA A 20 -20.56 -1.48 -9.22
N GLN A 21 -21.17 -2.65 -9.45
CA GLN A 21 -22.28 -3.17 -8.66
C GLN A 21 -21.76 -3.85 -7.38
N GLY A 22 -21.31 -3.03 -6.43
CA GLY A 22 -20.86 -3.48 -5.11
C GLY A 22 -19.42 -4.02 -5.09
N SER A 23 -18.99 -4.49 -3.91
CA SER A 23 -17.60 -4.85 -3.64
C SER A 23 -17.10 -6.10 -4.37
N ALA A 24 -18.01 -6.96 -4.84
CA ALA A 24 -17.67 -8.17 -5.59
C ALA A 24 -16.97 -7.85 -6.92
N GLU A 25 -17.34 -6.73 -7.56
CA GLU A 25 -16.76 -6.30 -8.85
C GLU A 25 -15.47 -5.48 -8.69
N HIS A 26 -15.11 -5.05 -7.48
CA HIS A 26 -13.90 -4.25 -7.29
C HIS A 26 -12.63 -5.00 -7.72
N GLY A 27 -12.62 -6.34 -7.62
CA GLY A 27 -11.49 -7.17 -8.08
C GLY A 27 -11.21 -7.00 -9.57
N SER A 28 -12.24 -7.09 -10.43
CA SER A 28 -12.07 -6.89 -11.88
C SER A 28 -11.72 -5.43 -12.20
N LYS A 29 -12.34 -4.47 -11.51
CA LYS A 29 -12.04 -3.04 -11.67
C LYS A 29 -10.58 -2.72 -11.36
N TRP A 30 -9.99 -3.30 -10.30
CA TRP A 30 -8.55 -3.16 -10.05
C TRP A 30 -7.72 -3.80 -11.17
N ASN A 31 -8.09 -5.00 -11.63
CA ASN A 31 -7.38 -5.71 -12.70
C ASN A 31 -7.36 -4.92 -14.03
N GLU A 32 -8.46 -4.26 -14.38
CA GLU A 32 -8.54 -3.37 -15.56
C GLU A 32 -7.49 -2.26 -15.50
N LEU A 33 -7.39 -1.54 -14.37
CA LEU A 33 -6.42 -0.45 -14.22
C LEU A 33 -4.97 -0.94 -14.29
N TRP A 34 -4.69 -2.13 -13.73
CA TRP A 34 -3.39 -2.79 -13.86
C TRP A 34 -3.07 -3.14 -15.32
N THR A 35 -4.04 -3.70 -16.04
CA THR A 35 -3.89 -4.10 -17.45
C THR A 35 -3.65 -2.88 -18.34
N GLU A 36 -4.33 -1.77 -18.07
CA GLU A 36 -4.18 -0.50 -18.80
C GLU A 36 -2.88 0.25 -18.45
N GLY A 37 -2.15 -0.16 -17.41
CA GLY A 37 -0.99 0.56 -16.90
C GLY A 37 -1.35 1.90 -16.22
N PHE A 38 -2.62 2.11 -15.87
CA PHE A 38 -3.04 3.30 -15.13
C PHE A 38 -2.80 3.10 -13.64
N LEU A 39 -1.59 3.49 -13.20
CA LEU A 39 -1.08 3.22 -11.84
C LEU A 39 -0.75 4.51 -11.07
N PRO A 40 -1.67 5.49 -10.92
CA PRO A 40 -1.36 6.77 -10.27
C PRO A 40 -1.02 6.66 -8.78
N TRP A 41 -1.31 5.52 -8.13
CA TRP A 41 -0.93 5.24 -6.75
C TRP A 41 0.44 4.56 -6.62
N ASP A 42 0.99 4.04 -7.72
CA ASP A 42 2.29 3.38 -7.72
C ASP A 42 3.41 4.42 -7.71
N LYS A 43 4.15 4.49 -6.61
CA LYS A 43 5.29 5.40 -6.45
C LYS A 43 6.55 4.89 -7.13
N GLY A 44 6.62 3.59 -7.46
CA GLY A 44 7.81 2.96 -8.06
C GLY A 44 8.96 2.66 -7.09
N PHE A 45 8.80 2.95 -5.80
CA PHE A 45 9.81 2.70 -4.75
C PHE A 45 9.14 2.48 -3.38
N PRO A 46 9.85 1.89 -2.40
CA PRO A 46 9.32 1.71 -1.04
C PRO A 46 8.97 3.03 -0.36
N ASN A 47 7.98 3.03 0.53
CA ASN A 47 7.56 4.23 1.25
C ASN A 47 8.70 4.79 2.13
N PRO A 48 9.15 6.05 1.93
CA PRO A 48 10.24 6.64 2.70
C PRO A 48 9.99 6.61 4.21
N ALA A 49 8.77 6.90 4.65
CA ALA A 49 8.44 6.91 6.07
C ALA A 49 8.55 5.50 6.70
N LEU A 50 8.29 4.45 5.94
CA LEU A 50 8.47 3.07 6.40
C LEU A 50 9.97 2.71 6.46
N ALA A 51 10.76 3.13 5.46
CA ALA A 51 12.20 2.92 5.48
C ALA A 51 12.88 3.64 6.67
N ASP A 52 12.46 4.88 6.96
CA ASP A 52 12.93 5.64 8.12
C ASP A 52 12.52 4.97 9.44
N LEU A 53 11.28 4.48 9.54
CA LEU A 53 10.80 3.75 10.71
C LEU A 53 11.67 2.52 11.01
N LEU A 54 11.95 1.70 9.99
CA LEU A 54 12.69 0.45 10.15
C LEU A 54 14.17 0.70 10.47
N SER A 55 14.76 1.76 9.92
CA SER A 55 16.19 2.07 10.11
C SER A 55 16.47 2.88 11.38
N GLN A 56 15.62 3.84 11.73
CA GLN A 56 15.90 4.84 12.77
C GLN A 56 14.99 4.75 14.00
N ARG A 57 13.78 4.18 13.87
CA ARG A 57 12.75 4.20 14.92
C ARG A 57 12.23 2.81 15.28
N GLN A 58 13.14 1.88 15.49
CA GLN A 58 12.81 0.51 15.92
C GLN A 58 12.09 0.47 17.29
N ASP A 59 12.20 1.52 18.09
CA ASP A 59 11.45 1.75 19.32
C ASP A 59 9.93 1.80 19.12
N LEU A 60 9.48 2.20 17.92
CA LEU A 60 8.07 2.26 17.56
C LEU A 60 7.52 0.92 17.03
N LEU A 61 8.40 -0.07 16.78
CA LEU A 61 7.96 -1.38 16.33
C LEU A 61 7.44 -2.21 17.51
N PRO A 62 6.48 -3.12 17.28
CA PRO A 62 5.98 -4.00 18.33
C PRO A 62 7.14 -4.72 19.04
N PRO A 63 7.09 -4.84 20.39
CA PRO A 63 8.11 -5.56 21.13
C PRO A 63 8.11 -7.04 20.74
N PRO A 64 9.23 -7.76 20.93
CA PRO A 64 9.28 -9.19 20.68
C PRO A 64 8.25 -9.94 21.52
N SER A 65 7.60 -10.93 20.92
CA SER A 65 6.49 -11.68 21.54
C SER A 65 6.92 -12.57 22.71
N SER A 66 8.22 -12.87 22.81
CA SER A 66 8.82 -13.58 23.95
C SER A 66 10.33 -13.31 24.00
N PRO A 67 10.94 -13.14 25.19
CA PRO A 67 12.38 -13.04 25.34
C PRO A 67 13.14 -14.30 24.90
N GLN A 68 12.48 -15.46 24.89
CA GLN A 68 13.11 -16.77 24.66
C GLN A 68 12.82 -17.36 23.27
N GLN A 69 11.92 -16.73 22.49
CA GLN A 69 11.69 -17.09 21.10
C GLN A 69 11.90 -15.84 20.26
N SER A 70 13.06 -15.78 19.60
CA SER A 70 13.35 -14.87 18.50
C SER A 70 12.50 -15.23 17.26
N LYS A 71 11.18 -15.37 17.42
CA LYS A 71 10.29 -15.48 16.26
C LYS A 71 10.39 -14.17 15.50
N GLN A 72 10.86 -14.27 14.27
CA GLN A 72 10.89 -13.18 13.31
C GLN A 72 9.51 -12.50 13.28
N LYS A 73 9.50 -11.17 13.34
CA LYS A 73 8.27 -10.38 13.30
C LYS A 73 7.52 -10.69 11.99
N LYS A 74 6.19 -10.76 12.05
CA LYS A 74 5.34 -10.96 10.88
C LYS A 74 4.60 -9.67 10.56
N ALA A 75 4.54 -9.33 9.27
CA ALA A 75 3.84 -8.15 8.77
C ALA A 75 2.84 -8.54 7.67
N LEU A 76 1.78 -7.74 7.52
CA LEU A 76 0.79 -7.85 6.44
C LEU A 76 0.74 -6.52 5.69
N VAL A 77 0.86 -6.57 4.37
CA VAL A 77 0.69 -5.41 3.49
C VAL A 77 -0.55 -5.66 2.62
N PRO A 78 -1.74 -5.18 3.03
CA PRO A 78 -2.96 -5.39 2.25
C PRO A 78 -2.89 -4.60 0.94
N GLY A 79 -3.29 -5.21 -0.17
CA GLY A 79 -3.27 -4.55 -1.48
C GLY A 79 -1.87 -4.11 -1.91
N CYS A 80 -0.86 -4.96 -1.73
CA CYS A 80 0.56 -4.63 -1.88
C CYS A 80 1.00 -4.16 -3.28
N GLY A 81 0.15 -4.26 -4.30
CA GLY A 81 0.49 -3.89 -5.68
C GLY A 81 1.74 -4.63 -6.16
N LYS A 82 2.77 -3.90 -6.60
CA LYS A 82 4.07 -4.46 -7.02
C LYS A 82 4.95 -4.94 -5.86
N GLY A 83 4.58 -4.66 -4.61
CA GLY A 83 5.24 -5.24 -3.44
C GLY A 83 6.54 -4.55 -2.99
N TYR A 84 6.75 -3.27 -3.31
CA TYR A 84 7.96 -2.54 -2.87
C TYR A 84 8.14 -2.55 -1.34
N ASP A 85 7.08 -2.25 -0.59
CA ASP A 85 7.12 -2.27 0.88
C ASP A 85 7.19 -3.70 1.43
N VAL A 86 6.65 -4.69 0.71
CA VAL A 86 6.78 -6.11 1.08
C VAL A 86 8.23 -6.54 1.03
N LEU A 87 8.93 -6.17 -0.05
CA LEU A 87 10.36 -6.46 -0.20
C LEU A 87 11.17 -5.76 0.90
N LEU A 88 10.88 -4.50 1.20
CA LEU A 88 11.52 -3.75 2.28
C LEU A 88 11.33 -4.43 3.65
N LEU A 89 10.15 -4.97 3.94
CA LEU A 89 9.85 -5.67 5.19
C LEU A 89 10.45 -7.08 5.26
N SER A 90 10.87 -7.65 4.14
CA SER A 90 11.46 -9.00 4.05
C SER A 90 12.98 -9.02 4.19
N ALA A 91 13.63 -7.87 4.04
CA ALA A 91 15.07 -7.68 4.18
C ALA A 91 15.54 -7.78 5.64
#